data_AF-A0A2K8ZAQ0-F1
#
_entry.id   AF-A0A2K8ZAQ0-F1
#
_cell.length_a   1.000
_cell.length_b   1.000
_cell.length_c   1.000
_cell.angle_alpha   90.00
_cell.angle_beta   90.00
_cell.angle_gamma   90.00
#
_symmetry.space_group_name_H-M   'P 1'
#
loop_
_entity.id
_entity.type
_entity.pdbx_description
1 polymer ?
#
loop_
_entity_poly.entity_id
_entity_poly.type
_entity_poly.pdbx_seq_one_letter_code
_entity_poly.pdbx_strand_id
1 'polypeptide(L)'
;MVDSRPALVQRDGDIVEIDGTSAVAFSAVQGSYYVSVKHRNHLGVMTASAVPLSVTGTSVDFRTSATGTYRVTTSAINQSQVTVAQGVALWGGNVVYDKSVIYQGTTNDVSAIANQVKGPLNLTGAANYILNGYYTGDVNLDGRTIYQGNSNDVNYIYLNVTKNHPGNATGQNFFVIKEQLP
;
A
#
# COMPACT_ATOMS: atom_id res chain seq x y z
N MET A 1 5.44 -14.27 12.77
CA MET A 1 4.14 -13.64 13.06
C MET A 1 3.65 -14.21 14.38
N VAL A 2 3.29 -13.35 15.34
CA VAL A 2 2.78 -13.77 16.66
C VAL A 2 1.24 -13.71 16.67
N ASP A 3 0.66 -12.67 16.05
CA ASP A 3 -0.77 -12.50 15.85
C ASP A 3 -1.02 -11.61 14.61
N SER A 4 -2.19 -11.71 14.00
CA SER A 4 -2.66 -10.83 12.92
C SER A 4 -4.18 -10.88 12.82
N ARG A 5 -4.81 -9.72 12.60
CA ARG A 5 -6.26 -9.63 12.43
C ARG A 5 -6.65 -8.52 11.45
N PRO A 6 -7.81 -8.63 10.77
CA PRO A 6 -8.36 -7.53 9.99
C PRO A 6 -8.81 -6.39 10.91
N ALA A 7 -8.75 -5.17 10.36
CA ALA A 7 -9.17 -3.93 10.99
C ALA A 7 -9.72 -2.97 9.93
N LEU A 8 -10.42 -1.93 10.36
CA LEU A 8 -10.94 -0.88 9.47
C LEU A 8 -10.01 0.32 9.51
N VAL A 9 -9.77 0.93 8.35
CA VAL A 9 -9.08 2.22 8.24
C VAL A 9 -10.13 3.31 8.07
N GLN A 10 -10.11 4.29 8.97
CA GLN A 10 -11.01 5.44 8.93
C GLN A 10 -10.45 6.55 8.03
N ARG A 11 -11.29 7.54 7.69
CA ARG A 11 -10.93 8.64 6.78
C ARG A 11 -9.78 9.50 7.29
N ASP A 12 -9.68 9.67 8.60
CA ASP A 12 -8.58 10.38 9.26
C ASP A 12 -7.29 9.55 9.31
N GLY A 13 -7.34 8.25 9.00
CA GLY A 13 -6.20 7.35 8.98
C GLY A 13 -6.07 6.49 10.23
N ASP A 14 -7.02 6.58 11.16
CA ASP A 14 -7.04 5.70 12.33
C ASP A 14 -7.40 4.28 11.93
N ILE A 15 -6.73 3.31 12.58
CA ILE A 15 -7.00 1.88 12.39
C ILE A 15 -7.75 1.38 13.62
N VAL A 16 -8.99 0.95 13.39
CA VAL A 16 -9.93 0.55 14.44
C VAL A 16 -10.46 -0.86 14.19
N GLU A 17 -11.07 -1.43 15.20
CA GLU A 17 -11.76 -2.71 15.11
C GLU A 17 -12.95 -2.66 14.13
N ILE A 18 -13.52 -3.83 13.85
CA ILE A 18 -14.65 -3.98 12.94
C ILE A 18 -15.94 -3.29 13.41
N ASP A 19 -16.00 -2.88 14.68
CA ASP A 19 -17.07 -2.04 15.22
C ASP A 19 -16.93 -0.56 14.81
N GLY A 20 -15.83 -0.21 14.15
CA GLY A 20 -15.55 1.12 13.64
C GLY A 20 -15.13 2.14 14.71
N THR A 21 -14.87 1.72 15.96
CA THR A 21 -14.54 2.66 17.05
C THR A 21 -13.49 2.16 18.03
N SER A 22 -13.43 0.85 18.32
CA SER A 22 -12.50 0.31 19.31
C SER A 22 -11.07 0.25 18.79
N ALA A 23 -10.09 0.40 19.67
CA ALA A 23 -8.69 0.19 19.34
C ALA A 23 -8.43 -1.30 19.01
N VAL A 24 -7.50 -1.55 18.09
CA VAL A 24 -7.17 -2.91 17.66
C VAL A 24 -6.52 -3.70 18.80
N ALA A 25 -7.12 -4.84 19.16
CA ALA A 25 -6.64 -5.70 20.23
C ALA A 25 -6.00 -6.98 19.68
N PHE A 26 -4.83 -7.33 20.18
CA PHE A 26 -4.16 -8.60 19.85
C PHE A 26 -4.22 -9.55 21.05
N SER A 27 -4.27 -10.85 20.77
CA SER A 27 -4.27 -11.92 21.79
C SER A 27 -2.85 -12.29 22.25
N ALA A 28 -1.84 -11.51 21.84
CA ALA A 28 -0.45 -11.69 22.25
C ALA A 28 -0.24 -11.35 23.73
N VAL A 29 0.71 -12.04 24.36
CA VAL A 29 1.17 -11.70 25.72
C VAL A 29 1.77 -10.29 25.71
N GLN A 30 1.70 -9.57 26.84
CA GLN A 30 2.35 -8.26 26.95
C GLN A 30 3.86 -8.38 26.73
N GLY A 31 4.44 -7.46 25.97
CA GLY A 31 5.84 -7.52 25.58
C GLY A 31 6.16 -6.55 24.44
N SER A 32 7.41 -6.57 23.96
CA SER A 32 7.83 -5.72 22.84
C SER A 32 7.68 -6.46 21.52
N TYR A 33 6.96 -5.87 20.57
CA TYR A 33 6.66 -6.46 19.27
C TYR A 33 6.94 -5.49 18.13
N TYR A 34 7.30 -6.03 16.97
CA TYR A 34 7.26 -5.27 15.73
C TYR A 34 5.81 -5.21 15.26
N VAL A 35 5.30 -4.00 15.05
CA VAL A 35 3.93 -3.78 14.56
C VAL A 35 4.00 -3.52 13.07
N SER A 36 3.14 -4.18 12.29
CA SER A 36 3.07 -4.00 10.85
C SER A 36 1.65 -3.77 10.37
N VAL A 37 1.49 -2.91 9.36
CA VAL A 37 0.22 -2.66 8.67
C VAL A 37 0.37 -3.17 7.24
N LYS A 38 -0.59 -3.98 6.81
CA LYS A 38 -0.70 -4.48 5.43
C LYS A 38 -2.05 -4.08 4.89
N HIS A 39 -2.07 -3.64 3.63
CA HIS A 39 -3.27 -3.23 2.94
C HIS A 39 -3.35 -3.96 1.59
N ARG A 40 -4.56 -4.10 1.02
CA ARG A 40 -4.82 -4.99 -0.11
C ARG A 40 -3.86 -4.77 -1.28
N ASN A 41 -3.70 -3.54 -1.74
CA ASN A 41 -2.94 -3.21 -2.95
C ASN A 41 -1.85 -2.16 -2.69
N HIS A 42 -1.40 -2.06 -1.44
CA HIS A 42 -0.29 -1.21 -1.04
C HIS A 42 0.76 -2.07 -0.33
N LEU A 43 2.04 -1.76 -0.54
CA LEU A 43 3.14 -2.45 0.14
C LEU A 43 3.08 -2.17 1.64
N GLY A 44 3.23 -3.21 2.45
CA GLY A 44 3.13 -3.09 3.89
C GLY A 44 4.28 -2.31 4.52
N VAL A 45 4.06 -1.85 5.76
CA VAL A 45 5.04 -1.15 6.58
C VAL A 45 5.14 -1.81 7.95
N MET A 46 6.31 -1.75 8.57
CA MET A 46 6.55 -2.25 9.93
C MET A 46 7.42 -1.27 10.69
N THR A 47 7.28 -1.22 12.01
CA THR A 47 8.19 -0.46 12.88
C THR A 47 9.64 -0.94 12.71
N ALA A 48 10.61 -0.02 12.78
CA ALA A 48 12.04 -0.34 12.72
C ALA A 48 12.54 -1.04 13.98
N SER A 49 11.85 -0.83 15.10
CA SER A 49 12.17 -1.38 16.41
C SER A 49 10.90 -1.92 17.05
N ALA A 50 11.07 -2.87 17.96
CA ALA A 50 9.96 -3.41 18.73
C ALA A 50 9.37 -2.31 19.63
N VAL A 51 8.05 -2.19 19.64
CA VAL A 51 7.29 -1.28 20.50
C VAL A 51 6.65 -2.08 21.63
N PRO A 52 6.58 -1.54 22.86
CA PRO A 52 5.89 -2.22 23.95
C PRO A 52 4.40 -2.29 23.64
N LEU A 53 3.78 -3.45 23.81
CA LEU A 53 2.33 -3.63 23.77
C LEU A 53 1.86 -4.10 25.14
N SER A 54 0.84 -3.41 25.67
CA SER A 54 0.23 -3.70 26.95
C SER A 54 -1.28 -3.42 26.91
N VAL A 55 -1.97 -3.68 28.02
CA VAL A 55 -3.42 -3.43 28.15
C VAL A 55 -3.81 -1.96 28.01
N THR A 56 -2.88 -1.01 28.18
CA THR A 56 -3.15 0.42 27.96
C THR A 56 -3.14 0.81 26.48
N GLY A 57 -2.71 -0.10 25.60
CA GLY A 57 -2.47 0.19 24.20
C GLY A 57 -1.17 0.98 23.97
N THR A 58 -0.72 1.03 22.73
CA THR A 58 0.41 1.85 22.29
C THR A 58 0.11 2.36 20.90
N SER A 59 0.20 3.68 20.74
CA SER A 59 -0.03 4.34 19.46
C SER A 59 1.22 4.21 18.58
N VAL A 60 1.01 3.78 17.33
CA VAL A 60 2.03 3.75 16.29
C VAL A 60 1.46 4.48 15.08
N ASP A 61 2.02 5.64 14.76
CA ASP A 61 1.56 6.44 13.64
C ASP A 61 2.50 6.27 12.44
N PHE A 62 2.07 5.52 11.43
CA PHE A 62 2.84 5.36 10.19
C PHE A 62 2.69 6.54 9.22
N ARG A 63 1.92 7.59 9.53
CA ARG A 63 1.78 8.77 8.65
C ARG A 63 2.86 9.82 8.88
N THR A 64 3.61 9.70 9.98
CA THR A 64 4.71 10.58 10.33
C THR A 64 6.06 9.97 9.99
N SER A 65 6.94 10.77 9.36
CA SER A 65 8.32 10.36 9.06
C SER A 65 9.18 10.19 10.31
N ALA A 66 8.69 10.63 11.49
CA ALA A 66 9.35 10.41 12.77
C ALA A 66 9.24 8.95 13.26
N THR A 67 8.24 8.20 12.78
CA THR A 67 8.10 6.78 13.10
C THR A 67 9.13 6.00 12.29
N GLY A 68 10.16 5.49 12.97
CA GLY A 68 11.15 4.63 12.33
C GLY A 68 10.48 3.38 11.77
N THR A 69 10.68 3.11 10.48
CA THR A 69 10.15 1.93 9.78
C THR A 69 11.25 0.97 9.36
N TYR A 70 10.96 -0.33 9.38
CA TYR A 70 11.87 -1.34 8.87
C TYR A 70 12.21 -1.10 7.39
N ARG A 71 13.47 -1.30 7.06
CA ARG A 71 14.02 -1.29 5.70
C ARG A 71 15.04 -2.41 5.61
N VAL A 72 15.05 -3.13 4.49
CA VAL A 72 15.99 -4.26 4.30
C VAL A 72 17.43 -3.77 4.40
N THR A 73 17.72 -2.59 3.86
CA THR A 73 18.97 -1.86 4.09
C THR A 73 18.71 -0.35 4.16
N THR A 74 19.71 0.44 4.52
CA THR A 74 19.64 1.92 4.53
C THR A 74 19.76 2.55 3.13
N SER A 75 19.85 1.74 2.06
CA SER A 75 19.98 2.23 0.68
C SER A 75 18.75 3.03 0.22
N ALA A 76 18.95 4.01 -0.66
CA ALA A 76 17.87 4.80 -1.25
C ALA A 76 16.84 3.95 -2.02
N ILE A 77 17.21 2.76 -2.50
CA ILE A 77 16.28 1.83 -3.15
C ILE A 77 15.33 1.13 -2.17
N ASN A 78 15.67 1.11 -0.88
CA ASN A 78 14.90 0.45 0.18
C ASN A 78 14.11 1.49 0.97
N GLN A 79 12.99 1.93 0.39
CA GLN A 79 12.04 2.83 1.05
C GLN A 79 10.74 2.09 1.34
N SER A 80 10.35 2.09 2.60
CA SER A 80 9.10 1.49 3.09
C SER A 80 7.86 2.33 2.73
N GLN A 81 8.06 3.63 2.48
CA GLN A 81 6.99 4.62 2.38
C GLN A 81 7.31 5.68 1.33
N VAL A 82 6.26 6.32 0.83
CA VAL A 82 6.31 7.45 -0.10
C VAL A 82 6.00 8.75 0.62
N THR A 83 6.70 9.84 0.27
CA THR A 83 6.38 11.18 0.75
C THR A 83 5.18 11.75 0.00
N VAL A 84 4.20 12.25 0.73
CA VAL A 84 2.98 12.89 0.21
C VAL A 84 2.78 14.25 0.90
N ALA A 85 1.84 15.05 0.41
CA ALA A 85 1.58 16.38 0.99
C ALA A 85 1.16 16.33 2.47
N GLN A 86 0.55 15.22 2.92
CA GLN A 86 0.11 15.02 4.30
C GLN A 86 1.15 14.34 5.21
N GLY A 87 2.37 14.06 4.72
CA GLY A 87 3.41 13.34 5.47
C GLY A 87 3.99 12.18 4.66
N VAL A 88 3.82 10.96 5.16
CA VAL A 88 4.22 9.74 4.46
C VAL A 88 3.05 8.77 4.32
N ALA A 89 3.07 7.96 3.27
CA ALA A 89 2.05 6.97 2.95
C ALA A 89 2.67 5.64 2.50
N LEU A 90 1.84 4.60 2.41
CA LEU A 90 2.26 3.32 1.83
C LEU A 90 2.41 3.45 0.31
N TRP A 91 3.29 2.64 -0.27
CA TRP A 91 3.40 2.53 -1.72
C TRP A 91 2.18 1.81 -2.29
N GLY A 92 1.25 2.57 -2.86
CA GLY A 92 0.12 2.01 -3.62
C GLY A 92 0.56 1.48 -4.99
N GLY A 93 -0.14 0.45 -5.46
CA GLY A 93 0.04 -0.08 -6.81
C GLY A 93 0.42 -1.55 -6.91
N ASN A 94 0.44 -2.30 -5.81
CA ASN A 94 0.72 -3.74 -5.79
C ASN A 94 -0.58 -4.51 -6.11
N VAL A 95 -1.00 -4.44 -7.37
CA VAL A 95 -2.26 -5.03 -7.87
C VAL A 95 -2.13 -6.53 -8.06
N VAL A 96 -0.92 -7.03 -8.33
CA VAL A 96 -0.61 -8.46 -8.52
C VAL A 96 -0.41 -9.20 -7.18
N TYR A 97 -0.30 -8.50 -6.05
CA TYR A 97 -0.07 -9.06 -4.71
C TYR A 97 1.27 -9.82 -4.57
N ASP A 98 2.33 -9.33 -5.22
CA ASP A 98 3.63 -10.00 -5.29
C ASP A 98 4.75 -9.27 -4.53
N LYS A 99 4.36 -8.38 -3.60
CA LYS A 99 5.25 -7.54 -2.78
C LYS A 99 6.09 -6.56 -3.61
N SER A 100 5.63 -6.24 -4.82
CA SER A 100 6.28 -5.30 -5.71
C SER A 100 5.29 -4.28 -6.25
N VAL A 101 5.79 -3.12 -6.68
CA VAL A 101 5.06 -2.21 -7.56
C VAL A 101 5.90 -2.03 -8.82
N ILE A 102 5.31 -2.44 -9.96
CA ILE A 102 5.97 -2.51 -11.26
C ILE A 102 5.10 -1.82 -12.29
N TYR A 103 5.62 -0.75 -12.88
CA TYR A 103 4.96 -0.04 -13.98
C TYR A 103 5.19 -0.73 -15.33
N GLN A 104 6.45 -1.04 -15.66
CA GLN A 104 6.84 -1.67 -16.92
C GLN A 104 7.76 -2.87 -16.67
N GLY A 105 7.50 -3.97 -17.38
CA GLY A 105 8.24 -5.23 -17.26
C GLY A 105 7.32 -6.44 -17.30
N THR A 106 7.87 -7.63 -17.05
CA THR A 106 7.07 -8.83 -16.81
C THR A 106 6.29 -8.68 -15.51
N THR A 107 5.11 -9.32 -15.43
CA THR A 107 4.24 -9.31 -14.23
C THR A 107 3.95 -7.91 -13.68
N ASN A 108 3.87 -6.90 -14.56
CA ASN A 108 3.57 -5.52 -14.15
C ASN A 108 2.13 -5.34 -13.67
N ASP A 109 1.92 -4.42 -12.73
CA ASP A 109 0.64 -4.14 -12.11
C ASP A 109 -0.34 -3.44 -13.08
N VAL A 110 0.20 -2.70 -14.06
CA VAL A 110 -0.58 -2.02 -15.11
C VAL A 110 -1.39 -3.01 -15.94
N SER A 111 -0.81 -4.16 -16.30
CA SER A 111 -1.47 -5.21 -17.06
C SER A 111 -2.55 -5.91 -16.23
N ALA A 112 -2.35 -6.02 -14.91
CA ALA A 112 -3.37 -6.54 -14.01
C ALA A 112 -4.60 -5.63 -13.95
N ILE A 113 -4.39 -4.30 -13.86
CA ILE A 113 -5.49 -3.30 -13.95
C ILE A 113 -6.22 -3.44 -15.29
N ALA A 114 -5.48 -3.49 -16.41
CA ALA A 114 -6.06 -3.62 -17.75
C ALA A 114 -6.94 -4.85 -17.88
N ASN A 115 -6.47 -5.99 -17.39
CA ASN A 115 -7.20 -7.26 -17.43
C ASN A 115 -8.46 -7.22 -16.54
N GLN A 116 -8.36 -6.60 -15.36
CA GLN A 116 -9.50 -6.46 -14.46
C GLN A 116 -10.60 -5.56 -15.06
N VAL A 117 -10.23 -4.44 -15.68
CA VAL A 117 -11.17 -3.54 -16.37
C VAL A 117 -11.81 -4.19 -17.61
N LYS A 118 -11.11 -5.09 -18.31
CA LYS A 118 -11.65 -5.90 -19.41
C LYS A 118 -12.47 -7.11 -18.95
N GLY A 119 -12.76 -7.21 -17.64
CA GLY A 119 -13.53 -8.29 -17.05
C GLY A 119 -14.98 -8.38 -17.55
N PRO A 120 -15.77 -9.34 -17.03
CA PRO A 120 -17.08 -9.71 -17.58
C PRO A 120 -18.14 -8.61 -17.53
N LEU A 121 -17.96 -7.58 -16.70
CA LEU A 121 -18.88 -6.43 -16.63
C LEU A 121 -18.66 -5.43 -17.80
N ASN A 122 -17.51 -5.47 -18.46
CA ASN A 122 -17.17 -4.61 -19.60
C ASN A 122 -17.54 -5.32 -20.92
N LEU A 123 -18.84 -5.35 -21.22
CA LEU A 123 -19.39 -6.12 -22.34
C LEU A 123 -18.84 -5.72 -23.72
N THR A 124 -18.38 -4.48 -23.87
CA THR A 124 -17.83 -3.96 -25.14
C THR A 124 -16.30 -4.00 -25.20
N GLY A 125 -15.64 -4.40 -24.10
CA GLY A 125 -14.17 -4.39 -24.00
C GLY A 125 -13.55 -2.98 -24.09
N ALA A 126 -14.30 -1.94 -23.73
CA ALA A 126 -13.84 -0.56 -23.84
C ALA A 126 -12.71 -0.29 -22.84
N ALA A 127 -11.57 0.24 -23.33
CA ALA A 127 -10.40 0.48 -22.48
C ALA A 127 -10.62 1.59 -21.43
N ASN A 128 -11.55 2.51 -21.70
CA ASN A 128 -11.99 3.58 -20.80
C ASN A 128 -13.20 3.21 -19.93
N TYR A 129 -13.55 1.92 -19.85
CA TYR A 129 -14.60 1.45 -18.95
C TYR A 129 -14.20 1.71 -17.49
N ILE A 130 -15.15 2.21 -16.70
CA ILE A 130 -14.97 2.44 -15.27
C ILE A 130 -15.57 1.25 -14.52
N LEU A 131 -14.70 0.46 -13.89
CA LEU A 131 -15.14 -0.67 -13.08
C LEU A 131 -15.43 -0.19 -11.65
N ASN A 132 -16.70 -0.06 -11.30
CA ASN A 132 -17.13 0.40 -9.98
C ASN A 132 -17.11 -0.73 -8.94
N GLY A 133 -16.45 -0.50 -7.82
CA GLY A 133 -16.32 -1.42 -6.70
C GLY A 133 -14.91 -1.39 -6.09
N TYR A 134 -14.76 -2.02 -4.93
CA TYR A 134 -13.46 -2.16 -4.27
C TYR A 134 -12.68 -3.33 -4.87
N TYR A 135 -12.05 -3.06 -6.01
CA TYR A 135 -11.21 -4.03 -6.69
C TYR A 135 -9.73 -3.85 -6.37
N THR A 136 -8.92 -4.79 -6.84
CA THR A 136 -7.48 -4.81 -6.57
C THR A 136 -6.76 -3.70 -7.34
N GLY A 137 -7.25 -3.35 -8.52
CA GLY A 137 -6.75 -2.28 -9.37
C GLY A 137 -7.21 -0.88 -9.00
N ASP A 138 -8.10 -0.72 -8.02
CA ASP A 138 -8.47 0.57 -7.41
C ASP A 138 -7.34 1.03 -6.49
N VAL A 139 -6.29 1.61 -7.07
CA VAL A 139 -5.03 1.96 -6.40
C VAL A 139 -5.22 3.16 -5.48
N ASN A 140 -6.09 4.10 -5.84
CA ASN A 140 -6.36 5.29 -5.03
C ASN A 140 -7.47 5.09 -3.98
N LEU A 141 -8.10 3.90 -3.95
CA LEU A 141 -9.14 3.49 -2.99
C LEU A 141 -10.45 4.28 -3.10
N ASP A 142 -10.75 4.85 -4.27
CA ASP A 142 -11.94 5.65 -4.50
C ASP A 142 -13.17 4.82 -4.92
N GLY A 143 -13.01 3.48 -5.00
CA GLY A 143 -14.07 2.56 -5.39
C GLY A 143 -14.30 2.49 -6.89
N ARG A 144 -13.36 2.98 -7.71
CA ARG A 144 -13.38 2.85 -9.17
C ARG A 144 -12.02 2.41 -9.65
N THR A 145 -12.00 1.35 -10.46
CA THR A 145 -10.81 0.93 -11.18
C THR A 145 -10.86 1.41 -12.62
N ILE A 146 -9.87 2.22 -13.00
CA ILE A 146 -9.77 2.89 -14.30
C ILE A 146 -8.40 2.59 -14.91
N TYR A 147 -8.41 1.90 -16.05
CA TYR A 147 -7.20 1.61 -16.82
C TYR A 147 -6.80 2.79 -17.71
N GLN A 148 -7.75 3.33 -18.49
CA GLN A 148 -7.53 4.45 -19.41
C GLN A 148 -8.57 5.55 -19.20
N GLY A 149 -8.13 6.81 -19.25
CA GLY A 149 -8.98 7.97 -19.05
C GLY A 149 -8.45 8.90 -17.95
N ASN A 150 -9.25 9.89 -17.57
CA ASN A 150 -8.90 10.82 -16.51
C ASN A 150 -8.88 10.13 -15.15
N SER A 151 -7.94 10.52 -14.30
CA SER A 151 -7.76 9.96 -12.95
C SER A 151 -7.61 8.43 -12.93
N ASN A 152 -6.93 7.87 -13.93
CA ASN A 152 -6.68 6.43 -13.99
C ASN A 152 -5.71 5.94 -12.91
N ASP A 153 -5.89 4.70 -12.46
CA ASP A 153 -5.06 4.04 -11.44
C ASP A 153 -3.62 3.80 -11.91
N VAL A 154 -3.44 3.61 -13.22
CA VAL A 154 -2.15 3.42 -13.88
C VAL A 154 -1.20 4.60 -13.62
N ASN A 155 -1.72 5.83 -13.57
CA ASN A 155 -0.93 7.02 -13.33
C ASN A 155 -0.35 7.07 -11.91
N TYR A 156 -1.05 6.51 -10.91
CA TYR A 156 -0.51 6.42 -9.55
C TYR A 156 0.69 5.47 -9.49
N ILE A 157 0.62 4.33 -10.18
CA ILE A 157 1.76 3.39 -10.32
C ILE A 157 2.92 4.08 -11.06
N TYR A 158 2.63 4.75 -12.17
CA TYR A 158 3.62 5.47 -12.97
C TYR A 158 4.37 6.52 -12.14
N LEU A 159 3.65 7.37 -11.40
CA LEU A 159 4.25 8.42 -10.57
C LEU A 159 5.05 7.83 -9.41
N ASN A 160 4.55 6.76 -8.77
CA ASN A 160 5.29 6.08 -7.71
C ASN A 160 6.64 5.55 -8.24
N VAL A 161 6.62 4.86 -9.38
CA VAL A 161 7.83 4.27 -9.97
C VAL A 161 8.79 5.33 -10.49
N THR A 162 8.32 6.31 -11.26
CA THR A 162 9.20 7.21 -12.05
C THR A 162 9.57 8.52 -11.37
N LYS A 163 8.76 8.99 -10.43
CA LYS A 163 8.92 10.32 -9.83
C LYS A 163 9.12 10.28 -8.32
N ASN A 164 8.32 9.49 -7.61
CA ASN A 164 8.25 9.59 -6.16
C ASN A 164 9.30 8.75 -5.44
N HIS A 165 9.78 7.66 -6.06
CA HIS A 165 10.76 6.78 -5.42
C HIS A 165 12.19 7.35 -5.49
N PRO A 166 12.81 7.73 -4.35
CA PRO A 166 14.13 8.39 -4.36
C PRO A 166 15.26 7.49 -4.85
N GLY A 167 15.10 6.17 -4.76
CA GLY A 167 16.02 5.19 -5.34
C GLY A 167 16.01 5.15 -6.88
N ASN A 168 15.01 5.74 -7.54
CA ASN A 168 14.92 5.82 -9.00
C ASN A 168 15.23 7.24 -9.50
N ALA A 169 16.43 7.74 -9.18
CA ALA A 169 16.82 9.12 -9.47
C ALA A 169 16.78 9.52 -10.96
N THR A 170 16.83 8.54 -11.87
CA THR A 170 16.78 8.75 -13.32
C THR A 170 15.40 8.52 -13.93
N GLY A 171 14.39 8.17 -13.12
CA GLY A 171 13.01 8.00 -13.57
C GLY A 171 12.78 6.83 -14.53
N GLN A 172 13.51 5.72 -14.34
CA GLN A 172 13.36 4.53 -15.17
C GLN A 172 11.97 3.90 -14.99
N ASN A 173 11.25 3.69 -16.10
CA ASN A 173 9.91 3.08 -16.09
C ASN A 173 9.91 1.61 -15.62
N PHE A 174 11.05 0.93 -15.70
CA PHE A 174 11.22 -0.47 -15.30
C PHE A 174 11.79 -0.63 -13.88
N PHE A 175 11.92 0.46 -13.12
CA PHE A 175 12.30 0.38 -11.71
C PHE A 175 11.22 -0.37 -10.92
N VAL A 176 11.67 -1.22 -9.98
CA VAL A 176 10.79 -2.03 -9.15
C VAL A 176 10.85 -1.54 -7.71
N ILE A 177 9.71 -1.11 -7.18
CA ILE A 177 9.59 -0.81 -5.75
C ILE A 177 9.31 -2.14 -5.04
N LYS A 178 10.09 -2.46 -4.02
CA LYS A 178 9.96 -3.72 -3.25
C LYS A 178 9.43 -3.44 -1.85
N GLU A 179 8.59 -4.34 -1.36
CA GLU A 179 8.10 -4.30 0.02
C GLU A 179 9.28 -4.33 1.01
N GLN A 180 9.17 -3.53 2.07
CA GLN A 180 10.17 -3.44 3.12
C GLN A 180 9.65 -4.11 4.38
N LEU A 181 9.57 -5.44 4.34
CA LEU A 181 9.21 -6.32 5.46
C LEU A 181 10.14 -7.56 5.47
N PRO A 182 10.40 -8.17 6.63
CA PRO A 182 11.16 -9.42 6.73
C PRO A 182 10.50 -10.63 6.04
#